data_AF-A0A344WBJ1-F1
#
_entry.id   AF-A0A344WBJ1-F1
#
_cell.length_a   1.000
_cell.length_b   1.000
_cell.length_c   1.000
_cell.angle_alpha   90.00
_cell.angle_beta   90.00
_cell.angle_gamma   90.00
#
_symmetry.space_group_name_H-M   'P 1'
#
loop_
_entity.id
_entity.type
_entity.pdbx_description
1 polymer ?
#
loop_
_entity_poly.entity_id
_entity_poly.type
_entity_poly.pdbx_seq_one_letter_code
_entity_poly.pdbx_strand_id
1 'polypeptide(L)'
;MLRFSPEDIDAIDQLWRSLPPGHMWTGWAAVGQPPETVWIYRSRAHWRRFPLTRTKAGYALGDDQGRPFREAATLEDLLAAVEAVPRLRVADQD
;
A
#
# COMPACT_ATOMS: atom_id res chain seq x y z
N MET A 1 -11.23 -13.23 -1.57
CA MET A 1 -10.16 -12.26 -1.91
C MET A 1 -9.42 -12.82 -3.11
N LEU A 2 -8.99 -11.98 -4.05
CA LEU A 2 -8.18 -12.43 -5.18
C LEU A 2 -6.71 -12.51 -4.73
N ARG A 3 -5.99 -13.50 -5.25
CA ARG A 3 -4.56 -13.67 -4.96
C ARG A 3 -3.74 -12.78 -5.89
N PHE A 4 -2.60 -12.31 -5.40
CA PHE A 4 -1.61 -11.62 -6.22
C PHE A 4 -0.87 -12.66 -7.07
N SER A 5 -0.74 -12.36 -8.36
CA SER A 5 0.10 -13.14 -9.25
C SER A 5 1.56 -12.75 -9.05
N PRO A 6 2.53 -13.58 -9.46
CA PRO A 6 3.94 -13.22 -9.43
C PRO A 6 4.22 -11.89 -10.16
N GLU A 7 3.53 -11.65 -11.28
CA GLU A 7 3.61 -10.42 -12.07
C GLU A 7 3.15 -9.18 -11.28
N ASP A 8 2.11 -9.30 -10.44
CA ASP A 8 1.70 -8.19 -9.60
C ASP A 8 2.74 -7.88 -8.52
N ILE A 9 3.35 -8.92 -7.94
CA ILE A 9 4.41 -8.75 -6.94
C ILE A 9 5.63 -8.08 -7.56
N ASP A 10 6.02 -8.50 -8.76
CA ASP A 10 7.12 -7.91 -9.51
C ASP A 10 6.84 -6.44 -9.86
N ALA A 11 5.61 -6.13 -10.30
CA ALA A 11 5.20 -4.76 -10.58
C ALA A 11 5.18 -3.86 -9.32
N ILE A 12 4.75 -4.39 -8.16
CA ILE A 12 4.84 -3.67 -6.87
C ILE A 12 6.30 -3.40 -6.49
N ASP A 13 7.18 -4.39 -6.68
CA ASP A 13 8.60 -4.25 -6.40
C ASP A 13 9.27 -3.21 -7.30
N GLN A 14 8.99 -3.27 -8.61
CA GLN A 14 9.51 -2.34 -9.60
C GLN A 14 9.00 -0.91 -9.33
N LEU A 15 7.72 -0.77 -8.97
CA LEU A 15 7.14 0.51 -8.58
C LEU A 15 7.87 1.06 -7.36
N TRP A 16 8.04 0.27 -6.31
CA TRP A 16 8.75 0.67 -5.10
C TRP A 16 10.20 1.08 -5.37
N ARG A 17 10.93 0.32 -6.20
CA ARG A 17 12.31 0.64 -6.61
C ARG A 17 12.42 1.91 -7.45
N SER A 18 11.36 2.28 -8.16
CA SER A 18 11.33 3.49 -8.98
C SER A 18 11.10 4.76 -8.17
N LEU A 19 10.76 4.64 -6.88
CA LEU A 19 10.46 5.80 -6.03
C LEU A 19 11.74 6.55 -5.65
N PRO A 20 11.68 7.89 -5.55
CA PRO A 20 12.84 8.69 -5.20
C PRO A 20 13.31 8.43 -3.75
N PRO A 21 14.61 8.61 -3.47
CA PRO A 21 15.15 8.48 -2.13
C PRO A 21 14.50 9.50 -1.19
N GLY A 22 13.78 9.01 -0.18
CA GLY A 22 13.02 9.83 0.76
C GLY A 22 11.53 9.91 0.50
N HIS A 23 11.03 9.11 -0.45
CA HIS A 23 9.61 8.82 -0.57
C HIS A 23 9.06 8.19 0.72
N MET A 24 7.76 8.38 0.96
CA MET A 24 7.08 7.92 2.18
C MET A 24 7.02 6.40 2.28
N TRP A 25 7.09 5.69 1.16
CA TRP A 25 7.01 4.23 1.07
C TRP A 25 8.39 3.63 1.34
N THR A 26 8.57 3.03 2.52
CA THR A 26 9.87 2.51 2.96
C THR A 26 10.08 1.04 2.66
N GLY A 27 9.02 0.31 2.36
CA GLY A 27 9.09 -1.07 1.95
C GLY A 27 7.72 -1.68 1.79
N TRP A 28 7.69 -2.93 1.37
CA TRP A 28 6.48 -3.72 1.25
C TRP A 28 6.78 -5.17 1.65
N ALA A 29 5.74 -5.93 2.03
CA ALA A 29 5.86 -7.36 2.30
C ALA A 29 4.61 -8.09 1.80
N ALA A 30 4.81 -9.18 1.07
CA ALA A 30 3.71 -10.05 0.69
C ALA A 30 3.36 -11.01 1.85
N VAL A 31 2.06 -11.19 2.12
CA VAL A 31 1.55 -12.04 3.20
C VAL A 31 0.80 -13.23 2.61
N GLY A 32 1.23 -14.42 3.02
CA GLY A 32 0.70 -15.70 2.54
C GLY A 32 1.44 -16.23 1.30
N GLN A 33 1.19 -17.50 0.98
CA GLN A 33 1.70 -18.14 -0.23
C GLN A 33 0.60 -19.06 -0.81
N PRO A 34 -0.06 -18.69 -1.93
CA PRO A 34 0.15 -17.47 -2.73
C PRO A 34 -0.28 -16.21 -1.95
N PRO A 35 0.36 -15.06 -2.19
CA PRO A 35 0.07 -13.85 -1.44
C PRO A 35 -1.35 -13.36 -1.71
N GLU A 36 -2.16 -13.23 -0.66
CA GLU A 36 -3.52 -12.72 -0.74
C GLU A 36 -3.58 -11.24 -0.35
N THR A 37 -2.55 -10.76 0.33
CA THR A 37 -2.43 -9.38 0.82
C THR A 37 -0.98 -8.95 0.74
N VAL A 38 -0.75 -7.70 0.35
CA VAL A 38 0.57 -7.08 0.37
C VAL A 38 0.56 -5.93 1.36
N TRP A 39 1.43 -5.95 2.36
CA TRP A 39 1.55 -4.86 3.31
C TRP A 39 2.49 -3.80 2.75
N ILE A 40 1.99 -2.58 2.64
CA ILE A 40 2.75 -1.40 2.26
C ILE A 40 3.16 -0.68 3.54
N TYR A 41 4.46 -0.54 3.76
CA TYR A 41 5.01 0.18 4.91
C TYR A 41 5.39 1.60 4.52
N ARG A 42 4.85 2.58 5.25
CA ARG A 42 5.28 3.97 5.13
C ARG A 42 6.10 4.40 6.35
N SER A 43 7.10 5.26 6.13
CA SER A 43 7.88 5.84 7.22
C SER A 43 8.29 7.31 7.02
N ARG A 44 8.21 8.03 8.15
CA ARG A 44 9.32 8.83 8.73
C ARG A 44 9.07 9.35 10.16
N ALA A 45 7.86 9.21 10.71
CA ALA A 45 7.56 9.60 12.11
C ALA A 45 6.52 8.69 12.81
N HIS A 46 5.58 8.09 12.07
CA HIS A 46 4.62 7.11 12.59
C HIS A 46 4.56 5.93 11.64
N TRP A 47 5.02 4.77 12.09
CA TRP A 47 4.96 3.53 11.31
C TRP A 47 3.50 3.16 11.06
N ARG A 48 3.08 3.15 9.79
CA ARG A 48 1.75 2.66 9.38
C ARG A 48 1.89 1.64 8.27
N ARG A 49 1.14 0.55 8.42
CA ARG A 49 0.98 -0.50 7.43
C ARG A 49 -0.35 -0.33 6.73
N PHE A 50 -0.33 -0.48 5.41
CA PHE A 50 -1.52 -0.42 4.57
C PHE A 50 -1.66 -1.78 3.89
N PRO A 51 -2.61 -2.62 4.33
CA PRO A 51 -2.88 -3.89 3.66
C PRO A 51 -3.51 -3.64 2.29
N LEU A 52 -2.75 -3.94 1.25
CA LEU A 52 -3.19 -3.97 -0.13
C LEU A 52 -3.83 -5.34 -0.41
N THR A 53 -5.06 -5.32 -0.91
CA THR A 53 -5.76 -6.52 -1.37
C THR A 53 -6.14 -6.37 -2.83
N ARG A 54 -6.22 -7.48 -3.57
CA ARG A 54 -6.63 -7.45 -4.96
C ARG A 54 -8.15 -7.56 -5.07
N THR A 55 -8.74 -6.70 -5.90
CA THR A 55 -10.18 -6.71 -6.23
C THR A 55 -10.38 -7.11 -7.69
N LYS A 56 -11.63 -7.36 -8.09
CA LYS A 56 -11.95 -7.72 -9.49
C LYS A 56 -11.63 -6.60 -10.48
N ALA A 57 -11.58 -5.36 -10.01
CA ALA A 57 -11.38 -4.16 -10.83
C ALA A 57 -9.97 -3.56 -10.69
N GLY A 58 -9.11 -4.12 -9.84
CA GLY A 58 -7.78 -3.60 -9.55
C GLY A 58 -7.31 -3.96 -8.14
N TYR A 59 -7.07 -2.94 -7.33
CA TYR A 59 -6.47 -3.03 -6.01
C TYR A 59 -7.26 -2.21 -4.97
N ALA A 60 -7.37 -2.72 -3.75
CA ALA A 60 -7.96 -2.00 -2.63
C ALA A 60 -6.92 -1.82 -1.52
N LEU A 61 -6.69 -0.57 -1.14
CA LEU A 61 -5.86 -0.21 0.00
C LEU A 61 -6.72 -0.17 1.26
N GLY A 62 -6.32 -0.97 2.23
CA GLY A 62 -6.87 -0.94 3.57
C GLY A 62 -6.06 -0.05 4.51
N ASP A 63 -6.71 0.40 5.58
CA ASP A 63 -6.06 1.03 6.73
C ASP A 63 -5.51 -0.02 7.70
N ASP A 64 -4.89 0.40 8.80
CA ASP A 64 -4.28 -0.50 9.79
C ASP A 64 -5.30 -1.49 10.42
N GLN A 65 -6.58 -1.14 10.42
CA GLN A 65 -7.66 -2.03 10.86
C GLN A 65 -8.13 -3.00 9.75
N GLY A 66 -7.54 -2.93 8.56
CA GLY A 66 -7.91 -3.74 7.41
C GLY A 66 -9.21 -3.30 6.73
N ARG A 67 -9.71 -2.09 7.03
CA ARG A 67 -10.91 -1.58 6.35
C ARG A 67 -10.49 -0.98 5.01
N PRO A 68 -11.13 -1.35 3.89
CA PRO A 68 -10.84 -0.75 2.60
C PRO A 68 -11.26 0.72 2.65
N PHE A 69 -10.31 1.63 2.45
CA PHE A 69 -10.62 3.06 2.42
C PHE A 69 -10.39 3.68 1.04
N ARG A 70 -9.59 3.03 0.17
CA ARG A 70 -9.40 3.43 -1.23
C ARG A 70 -9.32 2.22 -2.14
N GLU A 71 -9.84 2.38 -3.35
CA GLU A 71 -9.72 1.43 -4.44
C GLU A 71 -9.02 2.14 -5.61
N ALA A 72 -8.17 1.40 -6.32
CA ALA A 72 -7.36 1.89 -7.41
C ALA A 72 -7.35 0.85 -8.53
N ALA A 73 -7.51 1.28 -9.78
CA ALA A 73 -7.48 0.37 -10.92
C ALA A 73 -6.04 -0.07 -11.27
N THR A 74 -5.05 0.77 -11.00
CA THR A 74 -3.63 0.55 -11.32
C THR A 74 -2.73 0.77 -10.10
N LEU A 75 -1.51 0.26 -10.15
CA LEU A 75 -0.51 0.45 -9.09
C LEU A 75 -0.05 1.92 -8.97
N GLU A 76 -0.06 2.68 -10.06
CA GLU A 76 0.22 4.13 -10.03
C GLU A 76 -0.88 4.90 -9.30
N ASP A 77 -2.15 4.57 -9.60
CA ASP A 77 -3.29 5.16 -8.90
C ASP A 77 -3.32 4.73 -7.42
N LEU A 78 -2.85 3.51 -7.14
CA LEU A 78 -2.62 3.05 -5.77
C LEU A 78 -1.54 3.89 -5.06
N LEU A 79 -0.42 4.17 -5.72
CA LEU A 79 0.62 5.02 -5.18
C LEU A 79 0.06 6.42 -4.88
N ALA A 80 -0.65 7.01 -5.83
CA ALA A 80 -1.30 8.30 -5.67
C ALA A 80 -2.33 8.26 -4.52
N ALA A 81 -3.08 7.18 -4.37
CA ALA A 81 -4.01 6.95 -3.26
C ALA A 81 -3.29 6.89 -1.91
N VAL A 82 -2.14 6.20 -1.86
CA VAL A 82 -1.26 6.10 -0.69
C VAL A 82 -0.65 7.47 -0.35
N GLU A 83 -0.21 8.25 -1.33
CA GLU A 83 0.28 9.62 -1.18
C GLU A 83 -0.80 10.61 -0.75
N ALA A 84 -2.02 10.44 -1.27
CA ALA A 84 -3.19 11.22 -0.95
C ALA A 84 -3.81 10.86 0.41
N VAL A 85 -3.31 9.83 1.10
CA VAL A 85 -3.56 9.68 2.54
C VAL A 85 -2.90 10.90 3.18
N PRO A 86 -3.68 11.88 3.65
CA PRO A 86 -3.11 13.03 4.31
C PRO A 86 -2.22 12.48 5.42
N ARG A 87 -1.04 13.07 5.65
CA ARG A 87 -0.45 12.97 6.98
C ARG A 87 -1.61 13.30 7.90
N LEU A 88 -2.14 12.32 8.63
CA LEU A 88 -3.04 12.60 9.72
C LEU A 88 -2.28 13.70 10.43
N ARG A 89 -2.84 14.93 10.40
CA ARG A 89 -2.39 15.94 11.34
C ARG A 89 -2.29 15.15 12.61
N VAL A 90 -1.09 15.11 13.18
CA VAL A 90 -0.92 14.79 14.60
C VAL A 90 -2.16 15.41 15.22
N ALA A 91 -3.03 14.55 15.77
CA ALA A 91 -3.97 15.07 16.72
C ALA A 91 -3.03 15.61 17.79
N ASP A 92 -2.79 16.91 17.68
CA ASP A 92 -2.38 17.76 18.74
C ASP A 92 -3.36 17.44 19.86
N GLN A 93 -2.94 16.52 20.70
CA GLN A 93 -3.55 16.23 21.97
C GLN A 93 -2.40 16.32 22.96
N ASP A 94 -2.18 17.57 23.35
CA ASP A 94 -1.98 18.05 24.72
C ASP A 94 -1.08 17.19 25.64
#